data_AF-A0A6H9FMP3-F1
#
_entry.id   AF-A0A6H9FMP3-F1
#
_cell.length_a   1.000
_cell.length_b   1.000
_cell.length_c   1.000
_cell.angle_alpha   90.00
_cell.angle_beta   90.00
_cell.angle_gamma   90.00
#
_symmetry.space_group_name_H-M   'P 1'
#
loop_
_entity.id
_entity.type
_entity.pdbx_description
1 polymer ?
#
loop_
_entity_poly.entity_id
_entity_poly.type
_entity_poly.pdbx_seq_one_letter_code
_entity_poly.pdbx_strand_id
1 'polypeptide(L)'
;MNTEDVISLASQYLDDLSGHRFDLLDIARPISVAAAVNLAKVISKLSPLLGNLIEFNTVEFLNKQEIFAPFGEWKRQDPGFPDTVFMGSIQPTPGLEIKAWFPLATEITARFKDSQNHFQFDQT
;
A
#
# COMPACT_ATOMS: atom_id res chain seq x y z
N MET A 1 -13.49 -6.18 19.45
CA MET A 1 -12.92 -6.33 18.11
C MET A 1 -11.83 -7.37 18.21
N ASN A 2 -11.84 -8.39 17.35
CA ASN A 2 -10.73 -9.33 17.19
C ASN A 2 -9.94 -9.00 15.91
N THR A 3 -8.94 -9.79 15.59
CA THR A 3 -8.10 -9.60 14.39
C THR A 3 -8.91 -9.61 13.10
N GLU A 4 -9.85 -10.57 12.96
CA GLU A 4 -10.72 -10.69 11.79
C GLU A 4 -11.63 -9.48 11.62
N ASP A 5 -12.19 -8.95 12.71
CA ASP A 5 -13.03 -7.75 12.71
C ASP A 5 -12.22 -6.53 12.23
N VAL A 6 -10.99 -6.35 12.72
CA VAL A 6 -10.11 -5.24 12.32
C VAL A 6 -9.80 -5.31 10.82
N ILE A 7 -9.41 -6.49 10.33
CA ILE A 7 -9.09 -6.71 8.91
C ILE A 7 -10.32 -6.49 8.04
N SER A 8 -11.48 -6.99 8.46
CA SER A 8 -12.73 -6.86 7.73
C SER A 8 -13.19 -5.41 7.63
N LEU A 9 -13.14 -4.67 8.74
CA LEU A 9 -13.49 -3.24 8.76
C LEU A 9 -12.51 -2.41 7.93
N ALA A 10 -11.21 -2.66 8.08
CA ALA A 10 -10.21 -1.96 7.28
C ALA A 10 -10.43 -2.22 5.78
N SER A 11 -10.70 -3.47 5.39
CA SER A 11 -11.02 -3.82 4.00
C SER A 11 -12.23 -3.05 3.48
N GLN A 12 -13.31 -2.94 4.28
CA GLN A 12 -14.49 -2.15 3.90
C GLN A 12 -14.17 -0.67 3.69
N TYR A 13 -13.39 -0.05 4.58
CA TYR A 13 -12.96 1.33 4.38
C TYR A 13 -12.05 1.50 3.16
N LEU A 14 -11.19 0.52 2.87
CA LEU A 14 -10.33 0.56 1.68
C LEU A 14 -11.13 0.38 0.38
N ASP A 15 -12.23 -0.35 0.40
CA ASP A 15 -13.15 -0.43 -0.74
C ASP A 15 -13.74 0.94 -1.10
N ASP A 16 -13.97 1.81 -0.10
CA ASP A 16 -14.43 3.19 -0.33
C ASP A 16 -13.39 4.04 -1.09
N LEU A 17 -12.11 3.65 -1.12
CA LEU A 17 -11.08 4.30 -1.92
C LEU A 17 -11.19 3.97 -3.41
N SER A 18 -12.06 3.05 -3.82
CA SER A 18 -12.29 2.76 -5.23
C SER A 18 -12.74 4.03 -5.98
N GLY A 19 -12.03 4.36 -7.06
CA GLY A 19 -12.27 5.59 -7.83
C GLY A 19 -11.69 6.87 -7.23
N HIS A 20 -11.13 6.83 -6.02
CA HIS A 20 -10.37 7.94 -5.46
C HIS A 20 -9.03 8.10 -6.17
N ARG A 21 -8.56 9.34 -6.26
CA ARG A 21 -7.24 9.68 -6.81
C ARG A 21 -6.36 10.18 -5.67
N PHE A 22 -5.16 9.63 -5.59
CA PHE A 22 -4.12 10.15 -4.72
C PHE A 22 -3.21 11.05 -5.55
N ASP A 23 -3.12 12.32 -5.16
CA ASP A 23 -2.18 13.27 -5.76
C ASP A 23 -0.79 13.04 -5.16
N LEU A 24 -0.02 12.14 -5.79
CA LEU A 24 1.27 11.68 -5.25
C LEU A 24 2.48 12.38 -5.85
N LEU A 25 2.42 12.74 -7.13
CA LEU A 25 3.56 13.27 -7.87
C LEU A 25 3.10 14.13 -9.04
N ASP A 26 3.65 15.35 -9.12
CA ASP A 26 3.54 16.20 -10.30
C ASP A 26 4.72 15.96 -11.25
N ILE A 27 4.41 15.67 -12.51
CA ILE A 27 5.42 15.46 -13.56
C ILE A 27 5.35 16.61 -14.56
N ALA A 28 6.46 17.35 -14.68
CA ALA A 28 6.57 18.42 -15.66
C ALA A 28 6.55 17.88 -17.10
N ARG A 29 6.00 18.69 -18.02
CA ARG A 29 6.01 18.37 -19.46
C ARG A 29 7.45 18.20 -19.95
N PRO A 30 7.78 17.12 -20.69
CA PRO A 30 9.09 16.96 -21.30
C PRO A 30 9.39 18.10 -22.29
N ILE A 31 10.65 18.55 -22.33
CA ILE A 31 11.11 19.64 -23.20
C ILE A 31 11.01 19.33 -24.70
N SER A 32 10.88 18.05 -25.07
CA SER A 32 10.73 17.58 -26.45
C SER A 32 10.15 16.17 -26.50
N VAL A 33 9.72 15.74 -27.69
CA VAL A 33 9.29 14.34 -27.94
C VAL A 33 10.44 13.36 -27.67
N ALA A 34 11.67 13.69 -28.07
CA ALA A 34 12.84 12.86 -27.80
C ALA A 34 13.11 12.69 -26.30
N ALA A 35 12.94 13.77 -25.51
CA ALA A 35 13.03 13.69 -24.05
C ALA A 35 11.93 12.81 -23.46
N ALA A 36 10.69 12.92 -23.96
CA ALA A 36 9.58 12.07 -23.52
C ALA A 36 9.86 10.58 -23.78
N VAL A 37 10.35 10.23 -24.98
CA VAL A 37 10.73 8.86 -25.33
C VAL A 37 11.86 8.34 -24.43
N ASN A 38 12.82 9.19 -24.08
CA ASN A 38 13.89 8.81 -23.16
C ASN A 38 13.37 8.56 -21.73
N LEU A 39 12.48 9.42 -21.22
CA LEU A 39 11.87 9.25 -19.89
C LEU A 39 10.99 8.00 -19.80
N ALA A 40 10.26 7.67 -20.87
CA ALA A 40 9.43 6.46 -20.93
C ALA A 40 10.23 5.17 -20.68
N LYS A 41 11.53 5.14 -21.02
CA LYS A 41 12.41 3.98 -20.76
C LYS A 41 12.67 3.72 -19.28
N VAL A 42 12.49 4.72 -18.43
CA VAL A 42 12.82 4.66 -17.00
C VAL A 42 11.63 5.00 -16.10
N ILE A 43 10.45 5.23 -16.66
CA ILE A 43 9.26 5.64 -15.91
C ILE A 43 8.84 4.60 -14.86
N SER A 44 9.11 3.31 -15.12
CA SER A 44 8.85 2.22 -14.17
C SER A 44 9.61 2.37 -12.85
N LYS A 45 10.73 3.10 -12.84
CA LYS A 45 11.51 3.39 -11.62
C LYS A 45 10.76 4.29 -10.63
N LEU A 46 9.64 4.88 -11.03
CA LEU A 46 8.74 5.59 -10.11
C LEU A 46 7.90 4.63 -9.27
N SER A 47 7.78 3.34 -9.63
CA SER A 47 6.92 2.37 -8.93
C SER A 47 7.26 2.22 -7.44
N PRO A 48 8.54 2.09 -7.02
CA PRO A 48 8.87 2.04 -5.59
C PRO A 48 8.47 3.31 -4.83
N LEU A 49 8.65 4.49 -5.44
CA LEU A 49 8.25 5.77 -4.84
C LEU A 49 6.72 5.85 -4.68
N LEU A 50 5.98 5.51 -5.72
CA LEU A 50 4.52 5.54 -5.70
C LEU A 50 3.94 4.51 -4.72
N GLY A 51 4.52 3.30 -4.65
CA GLY A 51 4.10 2.27 -3.70
C GLY A 51 4.25 2.73 -2.26
N ASN A 52 5.43 3.23 -1.91
CA ASN A 52 5.71 3.80 -0.59
C ASN A 52 4.71 4.93 -0.21
N LEU A 53 4.44 5.86 -1.13
CA LEU A 53 3.48 6.93 -0.88
C LEU A 53 2.04 6.42 -0.72
N ILE A 54 1.64 5.37 -1.45
CA ILE A 54 0.32 4.74 -1.30
C ILE A 54 0.20 4.04 0.05
N GLU A 55 1.23 3.33 0.50
CA GLU A 55 1.29 2.73 1.84
C GLU A 55 1.10 3.78 2.93
N PHE A 56 1.82 4.91 2.85
CA PHE A 56 1.64 6.04 3.77
C PHE A 56 0.21 6.58 3.78
N ASN A 57 -0.34 6.89 2.60
CA ASN A 57 -1.69 7.45 2.50
C ASN A 57 -2.76 6.47 3.02
N THR A 58 -2.54 5.17 2.84
CA THR A 58 -3.43 4.12 3.34
C THR A 58 -3.46 4.11 4.86
N VAL A 59 -2.30 4.17 5.51
CA VAL A 59 -2.22 4.26 6.99
C VAL A 59 -2.89 5.53 7.51
N GLU A 60 -2.62 6.68 6.90
CA GLU A 60 -3.25 7.96 7.27
C GLU A 60 -4.78 7.92 7.09
N PHE A 61 -5.26 7.28 6.03
CA PHE A 61 -6.68 7.13 5.77
C PHE A 61 -7.36 6.22 6.81
N LEU A 62 -6.75 5.08 7.14
CA LEU A 62 -7.29 4.14 8.14
C LEU A 62 -7.28 4.74 9.54
N ASN A 63 -6.23 5.47 9.92
CA ASN A 63 -6.14 6.13 11.22
C ASN A 63 -7.11 7.30 11.41
N LYS A 64 -7.72 7.82 10.34
CA LYS A 64 -8.80 8.82 10.44
C LYS A 64 -10.13 8.19 10.87
N GLN A 65 -10.28 6.87 10.79
CA GLN A 65 -11.51 6.19 11.19
C GLN A 65 -11.56 6.05 12.70
N GLU A 66 -12.41 6.85 13.35
CA GLU A 66 -12.50 6.94 14.82
C GLU A 66 -12.77 5.59 15.50
N ILE A 67 -13.40 4.65 14.78
CA ILE A 67 -13.71 3.29 15.28
C ILE A 67 -12.47 2.51 15.73
N PHE A 68 -11.29 2.80 15.16
CA PHE A 68 -10.05 2.10 15.51
C PHE A 68 -9.38 2.66 16.75
N ALA A 69 -9.54 3.96 17.05
CA ALA A 69 -8.81 4.67 18.09
C ALA A 69 -8.85 4.01 19.49
N PRO A 70 -9.96 3.39 19.95
CA PRO A 70 -9.99 2.70 21.24
C PRO A 70 -9.13 1.43 21.30
N PHE A 71 -8.79 0.85 20.16
CA PHE A 71 -8.16 -0.47 20.07
C PHE A 71 -6.68 -0.40 19.69
N GLY A 72 -6.26 0.66 18.98
CA GLY A 72 -4.91 0.83 18.47
C GLY A 72 -4.80 1.83 17.32
N GLU A 73 -3.68 1.78 16.62
CA GLU A 73 -3.39 2.60 15.45
C GLU A 73 -2.68 1.78 14.36
N TRP A 74 -2.98 2.05 13.10
CA TRP A 74 -2.26 1.50 11.96
C TRP A 74 -0.87 2.12 11.85
N LYS A 75 0.14 1.27 11.61
CA LYS A 75 1.53 1.67 11.40
C LYS A 75 2.09 0.96 10.17
N ARG A 76 2.92 1.67 9.43
CA ARG A 76 3.68 1.10 8.33
C ARG A 76 4.90 0.32 8.86
N GLN A 77 5.25 -0.77 8.20
CA GLN A 77 6.49 -1.52 8.43
C GLN A 77 7.48 -1.31 7.28
N ASP A 78 8.72 -0.94 7.59
CA ASP A 78 9.80 -0.75 6.60
C ASP A 78 11.17 -0.76 7.34
N PRO A 79 11.90 -1.89 7.38
CA PRO A 79 11.55 -3.19 6.82
C PRO A 79 10.53 -3.95 7.68
N GLY A 80 9.70 -4.80 7.07
CA GLY A 80 8.82 -5.74 7.77
C GLY A 80 7.79 -6.38 6.82
N PHE A 81 7.01 -7.32 7.34
CA PHE A 81 5.88 -7.93 6.65
C PHE A 81 4.75 -8.20 7.65
N PRO A 82 3.48 -7.92 7.34
CA PRO A 82 3.01 -7.26 6.11
C PRO A 82 3.35 -5.74 6.07
N ASP A 83 3.12 -5.06 4.94
CA ASP A 83 3.47 -3.63 4.77
C ASP A 83 2.89 -2.69 5.85
N THR A 84 1.73 -3.02 6.43
CA THR A 84 1.12 -2.25 7.53
C THR A 84 0.53 -3.16 8.61
N VAL A 85 0.59 -2.74 9.87
CA VAL A 85 0.08 -3.46 11.04
C VAL A 85 -0.73 -2.57 11.96
N PHE A 86 -1.76 -3.14 12.58
CA PHE A 86 -2.59 -2.47 13.57
C PHE A 86 -2.03 -2.69 14.99
N MET A 87 -1.27 -1.72 15.48
CA MET A 87 -0.58 -1.79 16.77
C MET A 87 -1.52 -1.36 17.89
N GLY A 88 -1.74 -2.24 18.86
CA GLY A 88 -2.57 -1.93 20.02
C GLY A 88 -2.90 -3.15 20.87
N SER A 89 -4.14 -3.23 21.32
CA SER A 89 -4.62 -4.26 22.25
C SER A 89 -5.05 -5.56 21.58
N ILE A 90 -5.20 -5.58 20.25
CA ILE A 90 -5.68 -6.73 19.48
C ILE A 90 -4.54 -7.70 19.19
N GLN A 91 -4.79 -8.99 19.41
CA GLN A 91 -3.83 -10.08 19.15
C GLN A 91 -4.55 -11.30 18.52
N PRO A 92 -3.92 -11.99 17.55
CA PRO A 92 -2.66 -11.65 16.87
C PRO A 92 -2.71 -10.28 16.18
N THR A 93 -1.56 -9.61 16.05
CA THR A 93 -1.49 -8.27 15.48
C THR A 93 -2.05 -8.27 14.05
N PRO A 94 -3.15 -7.55 13.76
CA PRO A 94 -3.71 -7.47 12.41
C PRO A 94 -2.74 -6.77 11.46
N GLY A 95 -2.74 -7.14 10.19
CA GLY A 95 -1.92 -6.47 9.19
C GLY A 95 -2.46 -6.57 7.78
N LEU A 96 -2.02 -5.66 6.92
CA LEU A 96 -2.40 -5.55 5.53
C LEU A 96 -1.16 -5.41 4.66
N GLU A 97 -1.08 -6.24 3.63
CA GLU A 97 -0.09 -6.16 2.57
C GLU A 97 -0.65 -5.30 1.42
N ILE A 98 0.13 -4.33 0.95
CA ILE A 98 -0.30 -3.35 -0.04
C ILE A 98 0.51 -3.53 -1.32
N LYS A 99 -0.18 -3.71 -2.45
CA LYS A 99 0.45 -3.77 -3.76
C LYS A 99 0.00 -2.63 -4.65
N ALA A 100 0.94 -1.75 -4.96
CA ALA A 100 0.79 -0.72 -5.97
C ALA A 100 1.85 -0.87 -7.07
N TRP A 101 1.47 -0.55 -8.30
CA TRP A 101 2.34 -0.65 -9.45
C TRP A 101 2.05 0.45 -10.46
N PHE A 102 3.08 0.85 -11.19
CA PHE A 102 2.88 1.64 -12.40
C PHE A 102 2.43 0.71 -13.54
N PRO A 103 1.42 1.08 -14.34
CA PRO A 103 1.07 0.31 -15.54
C PRO A 103 2.31 0.05 -16.40
N LEU A 104 2.50 -1.20 -16.85
CA LEU A 104 3.66 -1.66 -17.62
C LEU A 104 4.97 -1.86 -16.82
N ALA A 105 4.97 -1.73 -15.49
CA ALA A 105 6.10 -2.17 -14.68
C ALA A 105 6.18 -3.71 -14.66
N THR A 106 7.31 -4.28 -15.09
CA THR A 106 7.55 -5.73 -15.08
C THR A 106 7.80 -6.30 -13.67
N GLU A 107 8.01 -5.43 -12.69
CA GLU A 107 8.30 -5.79 -11.29
C GLU A 107 7.07 -6.36 -10.55
N ILE A 108 5.86 -6.19 -11.10
CA ILE A 108 4.62 -6.62 -10.45
C ILE A 108 4.60 -8.12 -10.18
N THR A 109 5.00 -8.95 -11.16
CA THR A 109 4.94 -10.42 -11.03
C THR A 109 5.83 -10.92 -9.89
N ALA A 110 7.01 -10.33 -9.71
CA ALA A 110 7.92 -10.69 -8.63
C ALA A 110 7.32 -10.30 -7.27
N ARG A 111 6.84 -9.05 -7.15
CA ARG A 111 6.24 -8.53 -5.90
C ARG A 111 5.04 -9.34 -5.43
N PHE A 112 4.17 -9.78 -6.34
CA PHE A 112 3.02 -10.62 -5.99
C PHE A 112 3.46 -12.02 -5.56
N LYS A 113 4.44 -12.62 -6.25
CA LYS A 113 4.97 -13.93 -5.90
C LYS A 113 5.60 -13.93 -4.50
N ASP A 114 6.31 -12.87 -4.15
CA ASP A 114 6.94 -12.74 -2.83
C ASP A 114 5.88 -12.70 -1.72
N SER A 115 4.82 -11.91 -1.85
CA SER A 115 3.72 -11.91 -0.87
C SER A 115 3.01 -13.25 -0.78
N GLN A 116 2.77 -13.94 -1.90
CA GLN A 116 2.20 -15.29 -1.88
C GLN A 116 3.07 -16.28 -1.09
N ASN A 117 4.40 -16.19 -1.19
CA ASN A 117 5.31 -17.03 -0.41
C ASN A 117 5.21 -16.72 1.09
N HIS A 118 5.08 -15.44 1.47
CA HIS A 118 4.90 -15.05 2.87
C HIS A 118 3.55 -15.49 3.45
N PHE A 119 2.48 -15.50 2.64
CA PHE A 119 1.15 -15.97 3.05
C PHE A 119 0.94 -17.48 2.89
N GLN A 120 1.93 -18.25 2.40
CA GLN A 120 1.75 -19.65 2.02
C GLN A 120 1.22 -20.56 3.14
N PHE A 121 1.46 -20.19 4.39
CA PHE A 121 1.11 -21.00 5.56
C PHE A 121 0.21 -20.27 6.56
N ASP A 122 -0.41 -19.15 6.16
CA ASP A 122 -1.34 -18.38 7.00
C ASP A 122 -0.75 -17.99 8.38
N GLN A 123 0.54 -17.63 8.40
CA GLN A 123 1.33 -17.43 9.65
C GLN A 123 1.32 -15.99 10.15
N THR A 124 0.46 -15.15 9.59
CA THR A 124 0.34 -13.72 9.92
C THR A 124 -1.06 -13.40 10.35
#